data_AF-A0A2H9RDY2-F1
#
_entry.id   AF-A0A2H9RDY2-F1
#
_cell.length_a   1.000
_cell.length_b   1.000
_cell.length_c   1.000
_cell.angle_alpha   90.00
_cell.angle_beta   90.00
_cell.angle_gamma   90.00
#
_symmetry.space_group_name_H-M   'P 1'
#
loop_
_entity.id
_entity.type
_entity.pdbx_description
1 polymer ?
#
loop_
_entity_poly.entity_id
_entity_poly.type
_entity_poly.pdbx_seq_one_letter_code
_entity_poly.pdbx_strand_id
1 'polypeptide(L)'
;NNTLTNNTANSNNYGIYLLSSSNNNTLTNNTANLNVRIGIYLLSSSNNTITNNTANLNSNYGILLRSSSNNNTLTNNTANLNNYGIYLHSSSNNTLTNNTANSNNYGIYLRSSPNNNITNNTANLNNYGIYLRSSSNNNLIFNIVCNNSNMDIY
;
A
#
# COMPACT_ATOMS: atom_id res chain seq x y z
N ASN A 1 7.80 -12.67 14.41
CA ASN A 1 7.81 -13.32 13.09
C ASN A 1 6.60 -14.21 12.98
N ASN A 2 5.58 -13.78 12.25
CA ASN A 2 4.38 -14.55 11.94
C ASN A 2 4.28 -14.75 10.42
N THR A 3 3.66 -15.84 10.01
CA THR A 3 3.36 -16.12 8.60
C THR A 3 1.85 -16.25 8.44
N LEU A 4 1.26 -15.35 7.64
CA LEU A 4 -0.15 -15.39 7.29
C LEU A 4 -0.23 -15.72 5.80
N THR A 5 -0.72 -16.91 5.48
CA THR A 5 -0.87 -17.37 4.10
C THR A 5 -2.31 -17.79 3.83
N ASN A 6 -2.89 -17.34 2.72
CA ASN A 6 -4.22 -17.75 2.25
C ASN A 6 -5.38 -17.46 3.22
N ASN A 7 -5.29 -16.39 4.02
CA ASN A 7 -6.37 -15.99 4.93
C ASN A 7 -7.36 -15.04 4.23
N THR A 8 -8.61 -15.04 4.72
CA THR A 8 -9.64 -14.09 4.31
C THR A 8 -10.09 -13.26 5.52
N ALA A 9 -9.91 -11.94 5.45
CA ALA A 9 -10.23 -10.97 6.48
C ALA A 9 -11.13 -9.84 5.92
N ASN A 10 -12.29 -10.24 5.41
CA ASN A 10 -13.23 -9.33 4.74
C ASN A 10 -14.29 -8.78 5.69
N SER A 11 -14.87 -7.63 5.35
CA SER A 11 -16.05 -7.08 6.05
C SER A 11 -15.84 -6.79 7.54
N ASN A 12 -14.60 -6.48 7.93
CA ASN A 12 -14.25 -6.05 9.28
C ASN A 12 -14.06 -4.53 9.33
N ASN A 13 -13.71 -4.00 10.51
CA ASN A 13 -13.25 -2.62 10.62
C ASN A 13 -11.84 -2.47 10.02
N TYR A 14 -10.95 -3.40 10.37
CA TYR A 14 -9.61 -3.58 9.82
C TYR A 14 -9.47 -5.05 9.39
N GLY A 15 -8.95 -5.32 8.19
CA GLY A 15 -8.75 -6.69 7.71
C GLY A 15 -7.58 -7.38 8.39
N ILE A 16 -6.35 -7.07 7.97
CA ILE A 16 -5.11 -7.58 8.57
C ILE A 16 -4.37 -6.42 9.22
N TYR A 17 -4.06 -6.53 10.51
CA TYR A 17 -3.44 -5.46 11.27
C TYR A 17 -2.15 -5.92 11.98
N LEU A 18 -1.01 -5.40 11.52
CA LEU A 18 0.29 -5.50 12.18
C LEU A 18 0.52 -4.25 13.04
N LEU A 19 0.52 -4.43 14.35
CA LEU A 19 0.55 -3.36 15.35
C LEU A 19 1.77 -3.48 16.26
N SER A 20 2.29 -2.34 16.73
CA SER A 20 3.24 -2.24 17.84
C SER A 20 4.52 -3.05 17.64
N SER A 21 5.36 -2.64 16.70
CA SER A 21 6.64 -3.32 16.41
C SER A 21 6.46 -4.77 15.97
N SER A 22 5.34 -5.06 15.29
CA SER A 22 5.12 -6.33 14.59
C SER A 22 6.05 -6.40 13.38
N ASN A 23 7.31 -6.71 13.65
CA ASN A 23 8.38 -6.75 12.66
C ASN A 23 8.56 -8.15 12.10
N ASN A 24 9.17 -8.25 10.93
CA ASN A 24 9.62 -9.52 10.32
C ASN A 24 8.47 -10.54 10.15
N ASN A 25 7.29 -10.08 9.73
CA ASN A 25 6.16 -10.93 9.37
C ASN A 25 6.08 -11.11 7.85
N THR A 26 5.47 -12.22 7.44
CA THR A 26 5.21 -12.54 6.03
C THR A 26 3.71 -12.68 5.82
N LEU A 27 3.14 -11.85 4.95
CA LEU A 27 1.75 -11.89 4.52
C LEU A 27 1.73 -12.28 3.04
N THR A 28 1.24 -13.48 2.73
CA THR A 28 1.21 -14.01 1.36
C THR A 28 -0.18 -14.47 0.96
N ASN A 29 -0.66 -14.07 -0.22
CA ASN A 29 -1.93 -14.55 -0.79
C ASN A 29 -3.16 -14.35 0.12
N ASN A 30 -3.18 -13.32 0.98
CA ASN A 30 -4.37 -13.05 1.81
C ASN A 30 -5.33 -12.09 1.09
N THR A 31 -6.61 -12.19 1.45
CA THR A 31 -7.69 -11.32 0.96
C THR A 31 -8.25 -10.50 2.12
N ALA A 32 -8.24 -9.17 2.00
CA ALA A 32 -8.72 -8.23 3.02
C ALA A 32 -9.59 -7.15 2.36
N ASN A 33 -10.73 -7.56 1.84
CA ASN A 33 -11.64 -6.73 1.05
C ASN A 33 -12.82 -6.22 1.89
N LEU A 34 -13.50 -5.18 1.39
CA LEU A 34 -14.79 -4.73 1.93
C LEU A 34 -14.73 -4.35 3.42
N ASN A 35 -13.56 -3.97 3.94
CA ASN A 35 -13.43 -3.50 5.31
C ASN A 35 -13.87 -2.04 5.42
N VAL A 36 -14.53 -1.70 6.53
CA VAL A 36 -15.09 -0.37 6.79
C VAL A 36 -14.01 0.71 6.82
N ARG A 37 -12.75 0.35 7.09
CA ARG A 37 -11.64 1.31 7.08
C ARG A 37 -10.45 0.83 6.26
N ILE A 38 -9.78 -0.23 6.67
CA ILE A 38 -8.47 -0.60 6.12
C ILE A 38 -8.41 -2.09 5.79
N GLY A 39 -7.90 -2.43 4.60
CA GLY A 39 -7.61 -3.81 4.23
C GLY A 39 -6.40 -4.35 4.99
N ILE A 40 -5.20 -3.87 4.69
CA ILE A 40 -3.94 -4.26 5.35
C ILE A 40 -3.30 -3.04 6.00
N TYR A 41 -3.06 -3.11 7.31
CA TYR A 41 -2.51 -2.01 8.08
C TYR A 41 -1.22 -2.40 8.79
N LEU A 42 -0.14 -1.69 8.51
CA LEU A 42 1.12 -1.71 9.27
C LEU A 42 1.23 -0.41 10.05
N LEU A 43 1.20 -0.51 11.38
CA LEU A 43 1.45 0.62 12.28
C LEU A 43 2.72 0.37 13.09
N SER A 44 3.70 1.24 12.93
CA SER A 44 5.00 1.15 13.60
C SER A 44 5.61 -0.25 13.47
N SER A 45 5.56 -0.81 12.25
CA SER A 45 5.90 -2.20 11.96
C SER A 45 6.82 -2.27 10.73
N SER A 46 8.03 -2.77 10.93
CA SER A 46 9.14 -2.70 9.97
C SER A 46 9.60 -4.08 9.51
N ASN A 47 10.32 -4.14 8.39
CA ASN A 47 10.92 -5.37 7.86
C ASN A 47 9.89 -6.48 7.56
N ASN A 48 8.66 -6.13 7.17
CA ASN A 48 7.64 -7.11 6.78
C ASN A 48 7.65 -7.34 5.27
N THR A 49 7.26 -8.54 4.86
CA THR A 49 7.07 -8.94 3.46
C THR A 49 5.58 -9.15 3.19
N ILE A 50 5.04 -8.40 2.24
CA ILE A 50 3.62 -8.40 1.88
C ILE A 50 3.55 -8.72 0.38
N THR A 51 3.18 -9.95 0.04
CA THR A 51 3.27 -10.46 -1.33
C THR A 51 1.95 -11.06 -1.81
N ASN A 52 1.51 -10.70 -3.02
CA ASN A 52 0.31 -11.26 -3.67
C ASN A 52 -0.99 -11.13 -2.85
N ASN A 53 -1.13 -10.10 -2.01
CA ASN A 53 -2.36 -9.89 -1.25
C ASN A 53 -3.35 -9.01 -2.02
N THR A 54 -4.64 -9.19 -1.74
CA THR A 54 -5.73 -8.38 -2.31
C THR A 54 -6.42 -7.59 -1.20
N ALA A 55 -6.48 -6.26 -1.35
CA ALA A 55 -7.08 -5.33 -0.41
C ALA A 55 -7.97 -4.30 -1.13
N ASN A 56 -9.04 -4.80 -1.76
CA ASN A 56 -9.94 -4.03 -2.60
C ASN A 56 -11.20 -3.57 -1.86
N LEU A 57 -11.83 -2.51 -2.36
CA LEU A 57 -13.16 -2.06 -1.91
C LEU A 57 -13.24 -1.77 -0.41
N ASN A 58 -12.12 -1.35 0.21
CA ASN A 58 -12.11 -0.86 1.58
C ASN A 58 -12.45 0.63 1.59
N SER A 59 -13.30 1.07 2.51
CA SER A 59 -13.89 2.42 2.43
C SER A 59 -12.86 3.55 2.53
N ASN A 60 -11.69 3.30 3.14
CA ASN A 60 -10.61 4.29 3.20
C ASN A 60 -9.32 3.79 2.53
N TYR A 61 -8.63 2.80 3.10
CA TYR A 61 -7.27 2.44 2.68
C TYR A 61 -7.22 0.97 2.27
N GLY A 62 -6.64 0.66 1.10
CA GLY A 62 -6.31 -0.71 0.72
C GLY A 62 -5.16 -1.22 1.59
N ILE A 63 -3.98 -0.66 1.39
CA ILE A 63 -2.77 -0.97 2.17
C ILE A 63 -2.21 0.32 2.78
N LEU A 64 -2.06 0.36 4.11
CA LEU A 64 -1.51 1.50 4.85
C LEU A 64 -0.25 1.12 5.61
N LEU A 65 0.85 1.84 5.37
CA LEU A 65 2.05 1.85 6.20
C LEU A 65 2.13 3.19 6.93
N ARG A 66 2.15 3.17 8.27
CA ARG A 66 2.11 4.40 9.08
C ARG A 66 3.11 4.37 10.24
N SER A 67 3.57 5.56 10.61
CA SER A 67 4.34 5.85 11.83
C SER A 67 5.62 5.02 11.93
N SER A 68 6.58 5.30 11.05
CA SER A 68 7.87 4.60 11.00
C SER A 68 7.75 3.11 10.69
N SER A 69 6.80 2.75 9.82
CA SER A 69 6.73 1.41 9.23
C SER A 69 7.74 1.31 8.09
N ASN A 70 9.01 1.10 8.43
CA ASN A 70 10.14 1.22 7.52
C ASN A 70 10.60 -0.13 6.97
N ASN A 71 11.36 -0.11 5.87
CA ASN A 71 12.02 -1.31 5.33
C ASN A 71 11.06 -2.47 5.00
N ASN A 72 9.80 -2.18 4.68
CA ASN A 72 8.84 -3.20 4.25
C ASN A 72 8.92 -3.41 2.74
N THR A 73 8.64 -4.64 2.32
CA THR A 73 8.59 -5.03 0.90
C THR A 73 7.16 -5.39 0.53
N LEU A 74 6.59 -4.67 -0.44
CA LEU A 74 5.27 -4.90 -1.01
C LEU A 74 5.45 -5.34 -2.46
N THR A 75 5.10 -6.59 -2.78
CA THR A 75 5.27 -7.15 -4.12
C THR A 75 3.97 -7.75 -4.64
N ASN A 76 3.58 -7.40 -5.88
CA ASN A 76 2.42 -7.99 -6.57
C ASN A 76 1.08 -7.87 -5.79
N ASN A 77 0.92 -6.86 -4.93
CA ASN A 77 -0.36 -6.68 -4.23
C ASN A 77 -1.35 -5.91 -5.10
N THR A 78 -2.63 -6.15 -4.86
CA THR A 78 -3.74 -5.43 -5.52
C THR A 78 -4.54 -4.65 -4.48
N ALA A 79 -4.68 -3.35 -4.69
CA ALA A 79 -5.38 -2.42 -3.79
C ALA A 79 -6.25 -1.44 -4.60
N ASN A 80 -7.29 -1.97 -5.22
CA ASN A 80 -8.18 -1.24 -6.13
C ASN A 80 -9.47 -0.78 -5.44
N LEU A 81 -10.10 0.26 -5.99
CA LEU A 81 -11.43 0.73 -5.58
C LEU A 81 -11.52 1.12 -4.09
N ASN A 82 -10.46 1.72 -3.56
CA ASN A 82 -10.39 2.32 -2.23
C ASN A 82 -10.32 3.85 -2.34
N ASN A 83 -10.44 4.59 -1.24
CA ASN A 83 -10.09 6.03 -1.27
C ASN A 83 -8.57 6.20 -1.50
N TYR A 84 -7.75 5.42 -0.80
CA TYR A 84 -6.30 5.33 -1.02
C TYR A 84 -5.93 3.87 -1.28
N GLY A 85 -5.33 3.57 -2.44
CA GLY A 85 -4.89 2.21 -2.78
C GLY A 85 -3.76 1.76 -1.86
N ILE A 86 -2.58 2.35 -2.05
CA ILE A 86 -1.39 2.13 -1.20
C ILE A 86 -0.95 3.46 -0.62
N TYR A 87 -0.93 3.59 0.70
CA TYR A 87 -0.53 4.83 1.38
C TYR A 87 0.62 4.60 2.35
N LEU A 88 1.71 5.36 2.18
CA LEU A 88 2.84 5.43 3.09
C LEU A 88 2.84 6.79 3.80
N HIS A 89 2.61 6.79 5.11
CA HIS A 89 2.60 7.99 5.93
C HIS A 89 3.70 7.94 6.98
N SER A 90 4.67 8.85 6.86
CA SER A 90 5.84 8.90 7.74
C SER A 90 6.57 7.54 7.79
N SER A 91 6.76 6.92 6.62
CA SER A 91 7.31 5.56 6.48
C SER A 91 8.34 5.53 5.36
N SER A 92 9.58 5.19 5.70
CA SER A 92 10.76 5.38 4.83
C SER A 92 11.37 4.04 4.41
N ASN A 93 12.20 4.06 3.36
CA ASN A 93 13.00 2.91 2.94
C ASN A 93 12.17 1.66 2.57
N ASN A 94 10.92 1.83 2.13
CA ASN A 94 10.08 0.73 1.67
C ASN A 94 10.28 0.47 0.17
N THR A 95 10.03 -0.77 -0.25
CA THR A 95 10.08 -1.18 -1.65
C THR A 95 8.70 -1.63 -2.09
N LEU A 96 8.15 -0.99 -3.11
CA LEU A 96 6.89 -1.32 -3.77
C LEU A 96 7.21 -1.77 -5.19
N THR A 97 7.00 -3.05 -5.49
CA THR A 97 7.27 -3.64 -6.80
C THR A 97 6.05 -4.34 -7.38
N ASN A 98 5.70 -4.06 -8.64
CA ASN A 98 4.62 -4.74 -9.36
C ASN A 98 3.24 -4.67 -8.67
N ASN A 99 2.98 -3.68 -7.83
CA ASN A 99 1.66 -3.55 -7.20
C ASN A 99 0.68 -2.86 -8.14
N THR A 100 -0.60 -3.17 -8.00
CA THR A 100 -1.70 -2.56 -8.74
C THR A 100 -2.60 -1.78 -7.79
N ALA A 101 -2.75 -0.47 -8.03
CA ALA A 101 -3.58 0.43 -7.23
C ALA A 101 -4.43 1.30 -8.16
N ASN A 102 -5.44 0.70 -8.76
CA ASN A 102 -6.31 1.31 -9.76
C ASN A 102 -7.66 1.76 -9.19
N SER A 103 -8.29 2.75 -9.85
CA SER A 103 -9.65 3.18 -9.52
C SER A 103 -9.84 3.65 -8.08
N ASN A 104 -8.81 4.28 -7.51
CA ASN A 104 -8.83 4.91 -6.19
C ASN A 104 -8.92 6.45 -6.31
N ASN A 105 -9.16 7.15 -5.21
CA ASN A 105 -8.92 8.61 -5.22
C ASN A 105 -7.41 8.89 -5.27
N TYR A 106 -6.60 8.17 -4.51
CA TYR A 106 -5.13 8.16 -4.65
C TYR A 106 -4.66 6.73 -4.90
N GLY A 107 -3.95 6.47 -6.00
CA GLY A 107 -3.40 5.16 -6.32
C GLY A 107 -2.29 4.78 -5.33
N ILE A 108 -1.12 5.42 -5.47
CA ILE A 108 0.01 5.27 -4.56
C ILE A 108 0.34 6.65 -3.98
N TYR A 109 0.16 6.81 -2.67
CA TYR A 109 0.43 8.08 -1.97
C TYR A 109 1.57 7.93 -0.98
N LEU A 110 2.55 8.84 -1.04
CA LEU A 110 3.61 8.99 -0.06
C LEU A 110 3.53 10.36 0.60
N ARG A 111 3.29 10.40 1.92
CA ARG A 111 3.33 11.63 2.71
C ARG A 111 4.41 11.57 3.79
N SER A 112 5.35 12.52 3.76
CA SER A 112 6.47 12.57 4.71
C SER A 112 7.26 11.26 4.74
N SER A 113 7.38 10.60 3.60
CA SER A 113 7.88 9.22 3.45
C SER A 113 9.07 9.23 2.48
N PRO A 114 10.28 9.56 2.98
CA PRO A 114 11.46 9.64 2.13
C PRO A 114 12.07 8.27 1.78
N ASN A 115 12.93 8.25 0.76
CA ASN A 115 13.82 7.13 0.43
C ASN A 115 13.11 5.80 0.07
N ASN A 116 11.94 5.82 -0.56
CA ASN A 116 11.26 4.60 -1.01
C ASN A 116 11.55 4.30 -2.50
N ASN A 117 11.49 3.02 -2.86
CA ASN A 117 11.61 2.54 -4.23
C ASN A 117 10.23 2.09 -4.74
N ILE A 118 9.73 2.70 -5.81
CA ILE A 118 8.44 2.43 -6.41
C ILE A 118 8.70 2.00 -7.85
N THR A 119 8.73 0.69 -8.10
CA THR A 119 9.15 0.11 -9.38
C THR A 119 8.07 -0.76 -10.02
N ASN A 120 7.81 -0.61 -11.32
CA ASN A 120 6.86 -1.44 -12.09
C ASN A 120 5.42 -1.46 -11.51
N ASN A 121 5.00 -0.44 -10.77
CA ASN A 121 3.63 -0.41 -10.23
C ASN A 121 2.67 0.16 -11.27
N THR A 122 1.41 -0.26 -11.17
CA THR A 122 0.30 0.27 -11.99
C THR A 122 -0.63 1.09 -11.10
N ALA A 123 -0.85 2.36 -11.47
CA ALA A 123 -1.73 3.28 -10.73
C ALA A 123 -2.63 4.05 -11.71
N ASN A 124 -3.55 3.34 -12.34
CA ASN A 124 -4.41 3.86 -13.41
C ASN A 124 -5.82 4.17 -12.92
N LEU A 125 -6.52 5.05 -13.65
CA LEU A 125 -7.94 5.36 -13.40
C LEU A 125 -8.19 5.90 -11.98
N ASN A 126 -7.18 6.47 -11.32
CA ASN A 126 -7.33 7.13 -10.04
C ASN A 126 -7.65 8.62 -10.23
N ASN A 127 -7.97 9.34 -9.15
CA ASN A 127 -7.94 10.80 -9.22
C ASN A 127 -6.49 11.30 -9.31
N TYR A 128 -5.63 10.81 -8.41
CA TYR A 128 -4.18 10.98 -8.46
C TYR A 128 -3.49 9.61 -8.56
N GLY A 129 -2.61 9.42 -9.54
CA GLY A 129 -1.91 8.16 -9.78
C GLY A 129 -0.85 7.85 -8.71
N ILE A 130 0.33 8.46 -8.83
CA ILE A 130 1.39 8.42 -7.82
C ILE A 130 1.61 9.83 -7.29
N TYR A 131 1.36 10.05 -6.01
CA TYR A 131 1.40 11.38 -5.38
C TYR A 131 2.43 11.41 -4.25
N LEU A 132 3.34 12.38 -4.26
CA LEU A 132 4.42 12.55 -3.32
C LEU A 132 4.28 13.92 -2.62
N ARG A 133 3.92 13.89 -1.33
CA ARG A 133 3.81 15.11 -0.51
C ARG A 133 4.88 15.13 0.56
N SER A 134 5.80 16.09 0.45
CA SER A 134 6.89 16.25 1.42
C SER A 134 7.69 14.95 1.60
N SER A 135 7.87 14.19 0.52
CA SER A 135 8.47 12.86 0.50
C SER A 135 9.67 12.87 -0.45
N SER A 136 10.84 13.24 0.07
CA SER A 136 12.06 13.41 -0.72
C SER A 136 12.75 12.08 -1.08
N ASN A 137 13.64 12.11 -2.07
CA ASN A 137 14.54 11.00 -2.42
C ASN A 137 13.82 9.67 -2.74
N ASN A 138 12.62 9.73 -3.30
CA ASN A 138 11.92 8.53 -3.76
C ASN A 138 12.30 8.23 -5.21
N ASN A 139 12.44 6.94 -5.53
CA ASN A 139 12.82 6.48 -6.86
C ASN A 139 11.61 5.84 -7.55
N LEU A 140 11.20 6.41 -8.68
CA LEU A 140 10.05 5.94 -9.46
C LEU A 140 10.56 5.41 -10.80
N ILE A 141 10.55 4.09 -10.99
CA ILE A 141 11.09 3.45 -12.19
C ILE A 141 10.02 2.56 -12.84
N PHE A 142 9.82 2.71 -14.15
CA PHE A 142 8.95 1.83 -14.96
C PHE A 142 7.50 1.70 -14.44
N ASN A 143 7.00 2.70 -13.71
CA ASN A 143 5.59 2.69 -13.30
C ASN A 143 4.68 3.03 -14.48
N ILE A 144 3.55 2.36 -14.55
CA ILE A 144 2.49 2.62 -15.53
C ILE A 144 1.41 3.43 -14.82
N VAL A 145 1.29 4.69 -15.20
CA VAL A 145 0.40 5.64 -14.54
C VAL A 145 -0.32 6.42 -15.63
N CYS A 146 -1.57 6.07 -15.90
CA CYS A 146 -2.35 6.68 -16.98
C CYS A 146 -3.85 6.74 -16.67
N ASN A 147 -4.54 7.61 -17.42
CA ASN A 147 -5.97 7.85 -17.31
C ASN A 147 -6.41 8.27 -15.90
N ASN A 148 -5.54 8.96 -15.15
CA ASN A 148 -5.92 9.53 -13.87
C ASN A 148 -6.64 10.88 -14.09
N SER A 149 -7.70 11.16 -13.34
CA SER A 149 -8.59 12.29 -13.65
C SER A 149 -8.01 13.67 -13.30
N ASN A 150 -6.99 13.73 -12.44
CA ASN A 150 -6.32 14.98 -12.09
C ASN A 150 -4.84 14.95 -12.45
N MET A 151 -4.07 14.01 -11.90
CA MET A 151 -2.65 13.94 -12.21
C MET A 151 -2.12 12.51 -12.16
N ASP A 152 -1.28 12.15 -13.14
CA ASP A 152 -0.60 10.86 -13.15
C ASP A 152 0.48 10.82 -12.07
N ILE A 153 1.48 11.70 -12.12
CA ILE A 153 2.56 11.77 -11.12
C ILE A 153 2.72 13.20 -10.60
N TYR A 154 2.71 13.38 -9.27
CA TYR A 154 2.93 14.65 -8.57
C TYR A 154 3.97 14.51 -7.46
#